data_AF-A0A968YDX7-F1
#
_entry.id   AF-A0A968YDX7-F1
#
_cell.length_a   1.000
_cell.length_b   1.000
_cell.length_c   1.000
_cell.angle_alpha   90.00
_cell.angle_beta   90.00
_cell.angle_gamma   90.00
#
_symmetry.space_group_name_H-M   'P 1'
#
loop_
_entity.id
_entity.type
_entity.pdbx_description
1 polymer ?
#
loop_
_entity_poly.entity_id
_entity_poly.type
_entity_poly.pdbx_seq_one_letter_code
_entity_poly.pdbx_strand_id
1 'polypeptide(L)'
;MFNCLIQIEPLGFLYGSAGRFLSPDNLVGRSGTSFPPSAATVAGMIAASQSGQTQTDLFVAGPFWAFSNNPKNFYMPTPFSYLAKFNEQESDHQIAIGSIEHRLHFEPDFKGMGNAWVTEEGQVPSGKFAKGTWLAIDDWEQPSQVYGSPWRFNPHLHPRLSEDERCVQADVEQGSLFLENAVQMHPDTCLIYLSNKDLSAQAAGATNWLRFGGESHIVETTYHSFTSQRFDGNLGQQFALITPGVWGSKRQSYRFPEAWSTPNPPTIFTERPQTFRYRIGGRLSRGRYAVPAGTIYITKDSMQAWKDWDEAWFAKDGLSLKHWGCGLALPLPDHPPTT
;
A
#
# COMPACT_ATOMS: atom_id res chain seq x y z
N MET A 1 -2.31 -10.20 15.95
CA MET A 1 -2.01 -8.76 16.09
C MET A 1 -3.19 -7.91 15.65
N PHE A 2 -3.60 -8.02 14.39
CA PHE A 2 -4.76 -7.31 13.87
C PHE A 2 -6.04 -8.03 14.29
N ASN A 3 -7.00 -7.25 14.78
CA ASN A 3 -8.26 -7.73 15.36
C ASN A 3 -9.48 -7.19 14.60
N CYS A 4 -9.27 -6.20 13.72
CA CYS A 4 -10.30 -5.57 12.93
C CYS A 4 -9.85 -5.37 11.48
N LEU A 5 -10.78 -5.60 10.56
CA LEU A 5 -10.66 -5.28 9.15
C LEU A 5 -11.61 -4.12 8.85
N ILE A 6 -11.05 -3.04 8.34
CA ILE A 6 -11.74 -1.80 7.96
C ILE A 6 -11.99 -1.87 6.45
N GLN A 7 -13.26 -1.99 6.08
CA GLN A 7 -13.73 -1.90 4.70
C GLN A 7 -14.16 -0.47 4.41
N ILE A 8 -13.64 0.10 3.32
CA ILE A 8 -13.95 1.45 2.86
C ILE A 8 -14.52 1.38 1.44
N GLU A 9 -15.77 1.80 1.29
CA GLU A 9 -16.50 1.83 0.03
C GLU A 9 -16.73 3.28 -0.42
N PRO A 10 -16.23 3.68 -1.60
CA PRO A 10 -16.48 5.01 -2.11
C PRO A 10 -17.95 5.20 -2.51
N LEU A 11 -18.58 6.29 -2.05
CA LEU A 11 -19.89 6.70 -2.54
C LEU A 11 -19.82 7.47 -3.88
N GLY A 12 -18.65 7.47 -4.52
CA GLY A 12 -18.34 8.23 -5.73
C GLY A 12 -16.85 8.13 -6.06
N PHE A 13 -16.31 9.16 -6.72
CA PHE A 13 -14.88 9.24 -6.96
C PHE A 13 -14.09 9.40 -5.65
N LEU A 14 -12.90 8.82 -5.60
CA LEU A 14 -11.91 9.08 -4.56
C LEU A 14 -10.82 10.00 -5.09
N TYR A 15 -10.17 10.74 -4.20
CA TYR A 15 -9.08 11.63 -4.56
C TYR A 15 -7.88 11.35 -3.66
N GLY A 16 -6.76 11.04 -4.32
CA GLY A 16 -5.54 10.56 -3.66
C GLY A 16 -5.02 11.57 -2.64
N SER A 17 -4.61 11.07 -1.47
CA SER A 17 -4.13 11.91 -0.37
C SER A 17 -2.63 12.22 -0.47
N ALA A 18 -2.17 12.72 -1.60
CA ALA A 18 -0.86 13.32 -1.80
C ALA A 18 -0.84 13.90 -3.21
N GLY A 19 -0.13 15.00 -3.42
CA GLY A 19 -0.02 15.61 -4.73
C GLY A 19 0.43 17.05 -4.55
N ARG A 20 1.43 17.49 -5.32
CA ARG A 20 1.62 18.93 -5.47
C ARG A 20 0.43 19.42 -6.28
N PHE A 21 -0.22 20.46 -5.78
CA PHE A 21 -1.24 21.21 -6.50
C PHE A 21 -0.80 21.40 -7.96
N LEU A 22 -1.63 20.97 -8.91
CA LEU A 22 -1.42 21.24 -10.32
C LEU A 22 -1.84 22.69 -10.56
N SER A 23 -0.87 23.61 -10.43
CA SER A 23 -1.02 24.99 -10.91
C SER A 23 -0.99 25.02 -12.44
N PRO A 24 -1.42 26.12 -13.08
CA PRO A 24 -1.27 26.33 -14.52
C PRO A 24 0.14 26.02 -15.05
N ASP A 25 1.17 26.24 -14.23
CA ASP A 25 2.58 25.95 -14.57
C ASP A 25 2.95 24.45 -14.59
N ASN A 26 2.08 23.55 -14.09
CA ASN A 26 2.35 22.12 -13.94
C ASN A 26 1.29 21.21 -14.59
N LEU A 27 0.39 21.75 -15.43
CA LEU A 27 -0.74 21.07 -16.07
C LEU A 27 -0.41 19.79 -16.87
N VAL A 28 0.88 19.52 -17.14
CA VAL A 28 1.34 18.39 -17.96
C VAL A 28 1.79 17.17 -17.14
N GLY A 29 1.75 17.24 -15.81
CA GLY A 29 2.23 16.16 -14.93
C GLY A 29 1.12 15.39 -14.21
N ARG A 30 1.24 14.06 -14.14
CA ARG A 30 0.58 13.25 -13.08
C ARG A 30 1.28 13.55 -11.74
N SER A 31 1.10 14.75 -11.22
CA SER A 31 1.83 15.24 -10.05
C SER A 31 1.26 14.66 -8.75
N GLY A 32 1.75 13.49 -8.37
CA GLY A 32 1.93 13.09 -6.97
C GLY A 32 0.76 12.40 -6.26
N THR A 33 -0.31 12.01 -6.94
CA THR A 33 -1.39 11.21 -6.35
C THR A 33 -0.92 9.79 -6.03
N SER A 34 -0.70 9.51 -4.74
CA SER A 34 -0.57 8.15 -4.25
C SER A 34 -1.98 7.59 -3.99
N PHE A 35 -2.40 6.67 -4.83
CA PHE A 35 -3.59 5.85 -4.60
C PHE A 35 -3.17 4.37 -4.49
N PRO A 36 -3.73 3.59 -3.55
CA PRO A 36 -4.76 3.99 -2.58
C PRO A 36 -4.24 4.89 -1.45
N PRO A 37 -5.12 5.55 -0.67
CA PRO A 37 -4.72 6.38 0.45
C PRO A 37 -3.90 5.59 1.48
N SER A 38 -2.94 6.27 2.11
CA SER A 38 -2.06 5.62 3.09
C SER A 38 -2.79 5.21 4.37
N ALA A 39 -2.22 4.28 5.13
CA ALA A 39 -2.73 3.93 6.46
C ALA A 39 -2.79 5.14 7.43
N ALA A 40 -1.90 6.13 7.26
CA ALA A 40 -1.96 7.38 8.03
C ALA A 40 -3.22 8.19 7.73
N THR A 41 -3.74 8.14 6.49
CA THR A 41 -5.00 8.78 6.09
C THR A 41 -6.18 8.12 6.82
N VAL A 42 -6.20 6.78 6.90
CA VAL A 42 -7.22 6.02 7.63
C VAL A 42 -7.15 6.27 9.13
N ALA A 43 -5.94 6.29 9.71
CA ALA A 43 -5.77 6.65 11.12
C ALA A 43 -6.27 8.06 11.43
N GLY A 44 -6.03 9.02 10.54
CA GLY A 44 -6.57 10.38 10.65
C GLY A 44 -8.10 10.42 10.57
N MET A 45 -8.71 9.61 9.69
CA MET A 45 -10.16 9.46 9.58
C MET A 45 -10.76 8.90 10.88
N ILE A 46 -10.15 7.85 11.45
CA ILE A 46 -10.58 7.26 12.74
C ILE A 46 -10.44 8.29 13.88
N ALA A 47 -9.33 9.01 13.95
CA ALA A 47 -9.15 10.03 14.98
C ALA A 47 -10.18 11.17 14.84
N ALA A 48 -10.51 11.57 13.61
CA ALA A 48 -11.49 12.62 13.34
C ALA A 48 -12.93 12.21 13.73
N SER A 49 -13.31 10.93 13.55
CA SER A 49 -14.61 10.43 14.00
C SER A 49 -14.72 10.33 15.53
N GLN A 50 -13.59 10.36 16.24
CA GLN A 50 -13.50 10.24 17.70
C GLN A 50 -13.13 11.57 18.39
N SER A 51 -13.59 12.70 17.84
CA SER A 51 -13.34 14.04 18.40
C SER A 51 -11.84 14.39 18.55
N GLY A 52 -10.98 13.84 17.69
CA GLY A 52 -9.56 14.19 17.62
C GLY A 52 -8.67 13.53 18.67
N GLN A 53 -9.15 12.50 19.38
CA GLN A 53 -8.30 11.76 20.33
C GLN A 53 -7.17 11.04 19.57
N THR A 54 -5.93 11.41 19.89
CA THR A 54 -4.75 10.75 19.32
C THR A 54 -4.55 9.40 20.01
N GLN A 55 -4.85 8.32 19.30
CA GLN A 55 -4.57 6.97 19.79
C GLN A 55 -3.10 6.61 19.54
N THR A 56 -2.27 6.72 20.57
CA THR A 56 -0.83 6.43 20.48
C THR A 56 -0.51 4.94 20.34
N ASP A 57 -1.47 4.06 20.58
CA ASP A 57 -1.33 2.60 20.50
C ASP A 57 -2.12 1.98 19.33
N LEU A 58 -2.63 2.81 18.42
CA LEU A 58 -3.28 2.39 17.20
C LEU A 58 -2.22 2.01 16.15
N PHE A 59 -2.39 0.83 15.58
CA PHE A 59 -1.67 0.35 14.41
C PHE A 59 -2.68 0.15 13.28
N VAL A 60 -2.39 0.72 12.11
CA VAL A 60 -3.18 0.54 10.90
C VAL A 60 -2.27 0.10 9.77
N ALA A 61 -2.64 -0.95 9.04
CA ALA A 61 -1.87 -1.44 7.89
C ALA A 61 -2.71 -1.50 6.61
N GLY A 62 -2.04 -1.32 5.48
CA GLY A 62 -2.63 -1.22 4.14
C GLY A 62 -1.90 -0.16 3.31
N PRO A 63 -2.42 0.20 2.14
CA PRO A 63 -3.73 -0.21 1.61
C PRO A 63 -3.75 -1.59 0.96
N PHE A 64 -4.89 -2.25 1.06
CA PHE A 64 -5.27 -3.44 0.31
C PHE A 64 -6.61 -3.18 -0.40
N TRP A 65 -7.08 -4.13 -1.19
CA TRP A 65 -8.43 -4.10 -1.76
C TRP A 65 -9.08 -5.48 -1.70
N ALA A 66 -10.41 -5.55 -1.79
CA ALA A 66 -11.14 -6.81 -1.87
C ALA A 66 -12.37 -6.66 -2.75
N PHE A 67 -12.98 -7.78 -3.13
CA PHE A 67 -14.36 -7.76 -3.59
C PHE A 67 -15.27 -7.45 -2.38
N SER A 68 -16.22 -6.52 -2.56
CA SER A 68 -17.09 -6.03 -1.49
C SER A 68 -17.92 -7.14 -0.82
N ASN A 69 -18.25 -8.19 -1.55
CA ASN A 69 -18.99 -9.35 -1.04
C ASN A 69 -18.12 -10.35 -0.25
N ASN A 70 -16.78 -10.25 -0.33
CA ASN A 70 -15.85 -11.10 0.40
C ASN A 70 -14.63 -10.29 0.89
N PRO A 71 -14.82 -9.31 1.80
CA PRO A 71 -13.77 -8.39 2.22
C PRO A 71 -12.62 -9.07 2.98
N LYS A 72 -12.85 -10.26 3.55
CA LYS A 72 -11.84 -11.02 4.31
C LYS A 72 -10.78 -11.67 3.43
N ASN A 73 -11.13 -12.06 2.19
CA ASN A 73 -10.16 -12.52 1.21
C ASN A 73 -9.64 -11.34 0.37
N PHE A 74 -8.97 -10.41 1.06
CA PHE A 74 -8.42 -9.23 0.41
C PHE A 74 -7.12 -9.55 -0.34
N TYR A 75 -6.76 -8.64 -1.24
CA TYR A 75 -5.63 -8.75 -2.13
C TYR A 75 -4.49 -7.86 -1.65
N MET A 76 -3.30 -8.45 -1.61
CA MET A 76 -2.06 -7.81 -1.17
C MET A 76 -1.10 -7.67 -2.36
N PRO A 77 -0.15 -6.72 -2.31
CA PRO A 77 0.87 -6.61 -3.35
C PRO A 77 1.60 -7.94 -3.56
N THR A 78 1.69 -8.40 -4.81
CA THR A 78 2.38 -9.64 -5.14
C THR A 78 3.87 -9.51 -4.81
N PRO A 79 4.49 -10.50 -4.13
CA PRO A 79 5.94 -10.57 -3.98
C PRO A 79 6.67 -10.47 -5.33
N PHE A 80 7.76 -9.71 -5.42
CA PHE A 80 8.50 -9.55 -6.67
C PHE A 80 9.15 -10.85 -7.15
N SER A 81 9.34 -11.83 -6.26
CA SER A 81 9.75 -13.18 -6.65
C SER A 81 8.74 -13.87 -7.55
N TYR A 82 7.48 -13.43 -7.61
CA TYR A 82 6.49 -13.99 -8.53
C TYR A 82 6.38 -13.14 -9.77
N LEU A 83 6.82 -13.71 -10.90
CA LEU A 83 6.73 -13.09 -12.20
C LEU A 83 5.41 -13.50 -12.84
N ALA A 84 4.56 -12.53 -13.16
CA ALA A 84 3.22 -12.80 -13.68
C ALA A 84 2.97 -12.14 -15.03
N LYS A 85 1.96 -12.61 -15.75
CA LYS A 85 1.41 -11.95 -16.94
C LYS A 85 -0.10 -11.88 -16.84
N PHE A 86 -0.66 -10.76 -17.31
CA PHE A 86 -2.10 -10.66 -17.48
C PHE A 86 -2.54 -11.42 -18.72
N ASN A 87 -3.72 -12.02 -18.62
CA ASN A 87 -4.43 -12.57 -19.76
C ASN A 87 -4.87 -11.44 -20.69
N GLU A 88 -5.17 -11.76 -21.95
CA GLU A 88 -5.80 -10.79 -22.84
C GLU A 88 -7.13 -10.34 -22.24
N GLN A 89 -7.30 -9.03 -22.06
CA GLN A 89 -8.53 -8.47 -21.52
C GLN A 89 -9.55 -8.25 -22.65
N GLU A 90 -10.80 -8.64 -22.40
CA GLU A 90 -11.91 -8.38 -23.32
C GLU A 90 -12.45 -6.94 -23.21
N SER A 91 -12.23 -6.26 -22.07
CA SER A 91 -12.76 -4.93 -21.79
C SER A 91 -11.93 -4.15 -20.76
N ASP A 92 -11.77 -2.85 -21.00
CA ASP A 92 -11.11 -1.90 -20.10
C ASP A 92 -11.82 -1.70 -18.75
N HIS A 93 -13.06 -2.20 -18.61
CA HIS A 93 -13.86 -2.08 -17.39
C HIS A 93 -13.67 -3.24 -16.41
N GLN A 94 -13.05 -4.33 -16.83
CA GLN A 94 -12.82 -5.50 -15.99
C GLN A 94 -11.51 -5.37 -15.21
N ILE A 95 -11.49 -5.95 -14.00
CA ILE A 95 -10.24 -6.12 -13.25
C ILE A 95 -9.36 -7.10 -14.04
N ALA A 96 -8.13 -6.70 -14.36
CA ALA A 96 -7.19 -7.56 -15.06
C ALA A 96 -6.90 -8.83 -14.23
N ILE A 97 -6.90 -9.98 -14.88
CA ILE A 97 -6.56 -11.27 -14.27
C ILE A 97 -5.36 -11.85 -15.00
N GLY A 98 -4.44 -12.44 -14.26
CA GLY A 98 -3.23 -13.05 -14.79
C GLY A 98 -2.81 -14.28 -14.03
N SER A 99 -1.80 -14.97 -14.56
CA SER A 99 -1.17 -16.13 -13.92
C SER A 99 0.28 -15.85 -13.57
N ILE A 100 0.76 -16.52 -12.53
CA ILE A 100 2.19 -16.58 -12.21
C ILE A 100 2.86 -17.52 -13.22
N GLU A 101 3.88 -17.01 -13.90
CA GLU A 101 4.67 -17.72 -14.91
C GLU A 101 5.93 -18.31 -14.29
N HIS A 102 6.58 -17.58 -13.37
CA HIS A 102 7.79 -18.04 -12.69
C HIS A 102 7.81 -17.61 -11.23
N ARG A 103 8.42 -18.45 -10.40
CA ARG A 103 8.75 -18.19 -9.00
C ARG A 103 10.27 -18.17 -8.86
N LEU A 104 10.77 -16.98 -8.58
CA LEU A 104 12.20 -16.75 -8.46
C LEU A 104 12.71 -17.19 -7.09
N HIS A 105 13.81 -17.94 -7.11
CA HIS A 105 14.63 -18.20 -5.94
C HIS A 105 16.00 -17.55 -6.10
N PHE A 106 16.66 -17.30 -4.97
CA PHE A 106 17.97 -16.70 -4.94
C PHE A 106 19.04 -17.78 -4.95
N GLU A 107 19.93 -17.74 -5.94
CA GLU A 107 21.06 -18.64 -6.07
C GLU A 107 22.36 -17.87 -5.80
N PRO A 108 23.06 -18.14 -4.67
CA PRO A 108 24.38 -17.58 -4.43
C PRO A 108 25.40 -18.23 -5.37
N ASP A 109 26.33 -17.43 -5.89
CA ASP A 109 27.37 -17.89 -6.85
C ASP A 109 26.85 -18.69 -8.05
N PHE A 110 25.76 -18.21 -8.67
CA PHE A 110 25.15 -18.81 -9.85
C PHE A 110 26.18 -18.97 -10.97
N LYS A 111 26.54 -20.24 -11.25
CA LYS A 111 27.47 -20.64 -12.32
C LYS A 111 28.82 -19.90 -12.27
N GLY A 112 29.31 -19.54 -11.09
CA GLY A 112 30.57 -18.80 -10.92
C GLY A 112 30.50 -17.33 -11.36
N MET A 113 29.30 -16.81 -11.63
CA MET A 113 29.06 -15.42 -12.07
C MET A 113 28.61 -14.50 -10.92
N GLY A 114 28.62 -15.01 -9.68
CA GLY A 114 28.08 -14.32 -8.52
C GLY A 114 26.58 -14.56 -8.32
N ASN A 115 25.98 -13.79 -7.43
CA ASN A 115 24.62 -14.03 -6.96
C ASN A 115 23.56 -13.68 -8.02
N ALA A 116 22.53 -14.52 -8.17
CA ALA A 116 21.45 -14.29 -9.13
C ALA A 116 20.07 -14.68 -8.58
N TRP A 117 19.03 -14.09 -9.15
CA TRP A 117 17.64 -14.56 -9.00
C TRP A 117 17.29 -15.36 -10.24
N VAL A 118 16.82 -16.60 -10.06
CA VAL A 118 16.61 -17.56 -11.15
C VAL A 118 15.23 -18.20 -11.05
N THR A 119 14.70 -18.61 -12.20
CA THR A 119 13.45 -19.37 -12.29
C THR A 119 13.63 -20.79 -11.79
N GLU A 120 12.54 -21.52 -11.67
CA GLU A 120 12.47 -22.93 -11.30
C GLU A 120 13.34 -23.83 -12.20
N GLU A 121 13.58 -23.42 -13.46
CA GLU A 121 14.45 -24.10 -14.41
C GLU A 121 15.94 -23.70 -14.32
N GLY A 122 16.32 -22.90 -13.31
CA GLY A 122 17.69 -22.44 -13.09
C GLY A 122 18.18 -21.46 -14.16
N GLN A 123 17.27 -20.64 -14.71
CA GLN A 123 17.56 -19.62 -15.72
C GLN A 123 17.35 -18.22 -15.17
N VAL A 124 18.11 -17.25 -15.67
CA VAL A 124 17.83 -15.84 -15.40
C VAL A 124 16.53 -15.47 -16.09
N PRO A 125 15.53 -14.90 -15.39
CA PRO A 125 14.25 -14.57 -15.99
C PRO A 125 14.42 -13.55 -17.12
N SER A 126 13.69 -13.78 -18.23
CA SER A 126 13.69 -12.89 -19.39
C SER A 126 12.27 -12.64 -19.87
N GLY A 127 12.00 -11.44 -20.38
CA GLY A 127 10.69 -11.04 -20.88
C GLY A 127 10.07 -9.83 -20.17
N LYS A 128 8.84 -9.51 -20.55
CA LYS A 128 8.03 -8.45 -19.91
C LYS A 128 7.00 -9.10 -19.00
N PHE A 129 7.06 -8.77 -17.72
CA PHE A 129 6.12 -9.23 -16.71
C PHE A 129 5.21 -8.07 -16.27
N ALA A 130 4.02 -8.43 -15.82
CA ALA A 130 3.07 -7.49 -15.26
C ALA A 130 3.65 -6.81 -14.01
N LYS A 131 3.25 -5.56 -13.79
CA LYS A 131 3.65 -4.76 -12.62
C LYS A 131 2.43 -4.31 -11.84
N GLY A 132 2.62 -4.07 -10.55
CA GLY A 132 1.53 -3.62 -9.67
C GLY A 132 0.41 -4.65 -9.57
N THR A 133 0.79 -5.93 -9.55
CA THR A 133 -0.15 -7.04 -9.41
C THR A 133 -0.48 -7.29 -7.95
N TRP A 134 -1.61 -7.95 -7.74
CA TRP A 134 -2.14 -8.27 -6.42
C TRP A 134 -2.46 -9.75 -6.30
N LEU A 135 -2.22 -10.31 -5.12
CA LEU A 135 -2.41 -11.71 -4.78
C LEU A 135 -3.42 -11.82 -3.63
N ALA A 136 -4.41 -12.70 -3.75
CA ALA A 136 -5.38 -12.95 -2.69
C ALA A 136 -4.67 -13.50 -1.44
N ILE A 137 -5.11 -13.08 -0.26
CA ILE A 137 -4.53 -13.57 1.01
C ILE A 137 -4.76 -15.08 1.21
N ASP A 138 -5.88 -15.62 0.74
CA ASP A 138 -6.16 -17.06 0.84
C ASP A 138 -5.23 -17.89 -0.06
N ASP A 139 -4.82 -17.31 -1.20
CA ASP A 139 -3.92 -17.96 -2.16
C ASP A 139 -2.43 -17.79 -1.80
N TRP A 140 -2.10 -17.09 -0.70
CA TRP A 140 -0.72 -16.73 -0.36
C TRP A 140 0.22 -17.93 -0.30
N GLU A 141 -0.23 -19.08 0.23
CA GLU A 141 0.57 -20.31 0.37
C GLU A 141 0.82 -21.02 -0.97
N GLN A 142 -0.14 -20.93 -1.89
CA GLN A 142 -0.07 -21.61 -3.19
C GLN A 142 -0.50 -20.64 -4.29
N PRO A 143 0.32 -19.60 -4.54
CA PRO A 143 -0.09 -18.53 -5.42
C PRO A 143 -0.08 -19.02 -6.86
N SER A 144 -1.18 -18.78 -7.57
CA SER A 144 -1.35 -19.21 -8.97
C SER A 144 -1.88 -18.08 -9.84
N GLN A 145 -2.78 -17.27 -9.30
CA GLN A 145 -3.46 -16.19 -9.99
C GLN A 145 -3.08 -14.83 -9.38
N VAL A 146 -2.98 -13.82 -10.24
CA VAL A 146 -2.79 -12.42 -9.84
C VAL A 146 -3.85 -11.53 -10.47
N TYR A 147 -4.02 -10.35 -9.88
CA TYR A 147 -5.04 -9.39 -10.25
C TYR A 147 -4.42 -8.01 -10.47
N GLY A 148 -5.00 -7.23 -11.38
CA GLY A 148 -4.68 -5.82 -11.56
C GLY A 148 -5.32 -4.96 -10.47
N SER A 149 -4.93 -3.69 -10.44
CA SER A 149 -5.59 -2.71 -9.57
C SER A 149 -7.05 -2.51 -10.00
N PRO A 150 -8.03 -2.59 -9.08
CA PRO A 150 -9.45 -2.39 -9.40
C PRO A 150 -9.82 -0.91 -9.46
N TRP A 151 -8.90 -0.04 -9.91
CA TRP A 151 -9.17 1.39 -10.02
C TRP A 151 -8.51 2.00 -11.24
N ARG A 152 -9.11 3.09 -11.71
CA ARG A 152 -8.59 3.91 -12.80
C ARG A 152 -8.60 5.38 -12.44
N PHE A 153 -7.70 6.12 -13.07
CA PHE A 153 -7.64 7.56 -12.93
C PHE A 153 -8.47 8.23 -14.02
N ASN A 154 -9.42 9.06 -13.62
CA ASN A 154 -10.27 9.86 -14.50
C ASN A 154 -9.91 11.34 -14.33
N PRO A 155 -9.44 12.02 -15.39
CA PRO A 155 -9.16 13.44 -15.33
C PRO A 155 -10.47 14.24 -15.22
N HIS A 156 -10.53 15.17 -14.27
CA HIS A 156 -11.61 16.15 -14.11
C HIS A 156 -11.06 17.56 -14.13
N LEU A 157 -11.73 18.42 -14.88
CA LEU A 157 -11.41 19.83 -14.99
C LEU A 157 -12.43 20.63 -14.17
N HIS A 158 -11.94 21.42 -13.23
CA HIS A 158 -12.72 22.23 -12.32
C HIS A 158 -12.53 23.71 -12.69
N PRO A 159 -13.46 24.29 -13.48
CA PRO A 159 -13.46 25.72 -13.74
C PRO A 159 -13.99 26.47 -12.53
N ARG A 160 -13.36 27.59 -12.18
CA ARG A 160 -13.93 28.57 -11.24
C ARG A 160 -14.80 29.54 -12.03
N LEU A 161 -16.07 29.64 -11.64
CA LEU A 161 -17.02 30.56 -12.26
C LEU A 161 -17.04 31.89 -11.53
N SER A 162 -17.32 32.96 -12.27
CA SER A 162 -17.62 34.27 -11.69
C SER A 162 -18.88 34.20 -10.81
N GLU A 163 -18.95 35.00 -9.75
CA GLU A 163 -20.08 34.98 -8.81
C GLU A 163 -21.39 35.44 -9.47
N ASP A 164 -21.31 36.48 -10.30
CA ASP A 164 -22.48 37.13 -10.90
C ASP A 164 -22.74 36.71 -12.36
N GLU A 165 -21.83 35.96 -12.98
CA GLU A 165 -21.88 35.62 -14.40
C GLU A 165 -21.55 34.15 -14.64
N ARG A 166 -22.23 33.53 -15.62
CA ARG A 166 -21.95 32.14 -16.05
C ARG A 166 -20.73 32.06 -16.97
N CYS A 167 -19.63 32.67 -16.57
CA CYS A 167 -18.35 32.66 -17.28
C CYS A 167 -17.23 32.19 -16.35
N VAL A 168 -16.15 31.67 -16.92
CA VAL A 168 -14.95 31.30 -16.15
C VAL A 168 -14.25 32.58 -15.71
N GLN A 169 -13.88 32.65 -14.43
CA GLN A 169 -13.14 33.79 -13.90
C GLN A 169 -11.80 33.92 -14.64
N ALA A 170 -11.43 35.11 -15.12
CA ALA A 170 -10.12 35.31 -15.73
C ALA A 170 -9.13 35.84 -14.68
N ASP A 171 -8.63 34.95 -13.82
CA ASP A 171 -7.58 35.28 -12.84
C ASP A 171 -6.22 34.82 -13.37
N VAL A 172 -5.36 35.79 -13.71
CA VAL A 172 -4.03 35.55 -14.28
C VAL A 172 -3.03 35.07 -13.22
N GLU A 173 -3.23 35.39 -11.94
CA GLU A 173 -2.31 35.02 -10.87
C GLU A 173 -2.65 33.66 -10.25
N GLN A 174 -3.93 33.40 -9.98
CA GLN A 174 -4.35 32.14 -9.36
C GLN A 174 -4.66 31.04 -10.37
N GLY A 175 -4.97 31.42 -11.62
CA GLY A 175 -5.58 30.53 -12.61
C GLY A 175 -7.03 30.20 -12.25
N SER A 176 -7.80 29.83 -13.26
CA SER A 176 -9.25 29.57 -13.13
C SER A 176 -9.68 28.17 -13.52
N LEU A 177 -8.71 27.33 -13.85
CA LEU A 177 -8.88 25.95 -14.26
C LEU A 177 -7.97 25.08 -13.42
N PHE A 178 -8.55 24.09 -12.78
CA PHE A 178 -7.83 23.10 -11.99
C PHE A 178 -8.08 21.71 -12.58
N LEU A 179 -7.01 21.02 -12.96
CA LEU A 179 -7.08 19.62 -13.41
C LEU A 179 -6.75 18.71 -12.24
N GLU A 180 -7.64 17.77 -11.95
CA GLU A 180 -7.43 16.72 -10.97
C GLU A 180 -7.62 15.34 -11.60
N ASN A 181 -6.93 14.33 -11.09
CA ASN A 181 -7.20 12.95 -11.47
C ASN A 181 -7.98 12.28 -10.34
N ALA A 182 -9.30 12.23 -10.52
CA ALA A 182 -10.17 11.42 -9.70
C ALA A 182 -9.82 9.94 -9.85
N VAL A 183 -10.11 9.16 -8.83
CA VAL A 183 -9.94 7.71 -8.84
C VAL A 183 -11.31 7.06 -8.79
N GLN A 184 -11.58 6.23 -9.79
CA GLN A 184 -12.76 5.39 -9.85
C GLN A 184 -12.38 3.97 -9.44
N MET A 185 -12.95 3.47 -8.36
CA MET A 185 -12.89 2.05 -8.00
C MET A 185 -13.87 1.25 -8.88
N HIS A 186 -13.58 -0.04 -9.09
CA HIS A 186 -14.53 -0.98 -9.66
C HIS A 186 -15.73 -1.12 -8.69
N PRO A 187 -16.98 -1.04 -9.17
CA PRO A 187 -18.19 -1.04 -8.32
C PRO A 187 -18.27 -2.19 -7.31
N ASP A 188 -17.78 -3.37 -7.69
CA ASP A 188 -17.83 -4.57 -6.83
C ASP A 188 -16.64 -4.70 -5.87
N THR A 189 -15.84 -3.64 -5.71
CA THR A 189 -14.62 -3.68 -4.89
C THR A 189 -14.55 -2.57 -3.85
N CYS A 190 -13.82 -2.85 -2.78
CA CYS A 190 -13.61 -1.93 -1.67
C CYS A 190 -12.12 -1.85 -1.30
N LEU A 191 -11.75 -0.79 -0.59
CA LEU A 191 -10.43 -0.67 0.02
C LEU A 191 -10.43 -1.34 1.39
N ILE A 192 -9.34 -2.05 1.70
CA ILE A 192 -9.18 -2.79 2.94
C ILE A 192 -7.97 -2.27 3.72
N TYR A 193 -8.16 -2.11 5.03
CA TYR A 193 -7.10 -1.82 5.99
C TYR A 193 -7.27 -2.70 7.22
N LEU A 194 -6.16 -2.98 7.90
CA LEU A 194 -6.15 -3.79 9.12
C LEU A 194 -5.88 -2.91 10.34
N SER A 195 -6.55 -3.17 11.46
CA SER A 195 -6.30 -2.48 12.73
C SER A 195 -6.08 -3.47 13.87
N ASN A 196 -5.18 -3.12 14.80
CA ASN A 196 -5.01 -3.85 16.06
C ASN A 196 -6.13 -3.59 17.07
N LYS A 197 -6.90 -2.51 16.88
CA LYS A 197 -8.03 -2.16 17.73
C LYS A 197 -9.30 -2.75 17.16
N ASP A 198 -10.17 -3.25 18.02
CA ASP A 198 -11.54 -3.56 17.64
C ASP A 198 -12.34 -2.26 17.59
N LEU A 199 -12.70 -1.85 16.37
CA LEU A 199 -13.47 -0.63 16.09
C LEU A 199 -14.97 -0.92 15.92
N SER A 200 -15.38 -2.20 15.93
CA SER A 200 -16.76 -2.60 15.63
C SER A 200 -17.76 -2.10 16.69
N ALA A 201 -17.40 -2.18 17.97
CA ALA A 201 -18.23 -1.67 19.07
C ALA A 201 -18.38 -0.14 19.04
N GLN A 202 -17.43 0.58 18.43
CA GLN A 202 -17.42 2.04 18.36
C GLN A 202 -18.26 2.57 17.19
N ALA A 203 -18.50 1.74 16.18
CA ALA A 203 -19.38 2.04 15.05
C ALA A 203 -20.87 1.83 15.38
N ALA A 204 -21.20 1.17 16.50
CA ALA A 204 -22.57 0.94 16.94
C ALA A 204 -23.22 2.26 17.40
N GLY A 205 -23.89 2.96 16.48
CA GLY A 205 -24.66 4.19 16.76
C GLY A 205 -24.15 5.47 16.09
N ALA A 206 -23.06 5.40 15.32
CA ALA A 206 -22.55 6.51 14.51
C ALA A 206 -22.87 6.33 13.02
N THR A 207 -22.88 7.42 12.25
CA THR A 207 -22.97 7.32 10.79
C THR A 207 -21.69 6.68 10.25
N ASN A 208 -21.81 5.60 9.48
CA ASN A 208 -20.69 4.94 8.81
C ASN A 208 -20.14 5.75 7.63
N TRP A 209 -20.63 6.96 7.40
CA TRP A 209 -20.19 7.84 6.31
C TRP A 209 -19.16 8.83 6.82
N LEU A 210 -17.91 8.65 6.38
CA LEU A 210 -16.77 9.44 6.84
C LEU A 210 -16.15 10.22 5.67
N ARG A 211 -15.53 11.36 5.99
CA ARG A 211 -14.71 12.07 5.03
C ARG A 211 -13.37 11.36 4.88
N PHE A 212 -12.98 11.04 3.65
CA PHE A 212 -11.78 10.26 3.37
C PHE A 212 -11.02 10.81 2.16
N GLY A 213 -9.71 11.02 2.35
CA GLY A 213 -8.85 11.57 1.30
C GLY A 213 -8.95 13.09 1.14
N GLY A 214 -8.72 13.56 -0.09
CA GLY A 214 -8.84 14.98 -0.45
C GLY A 214 -10.28 15.41 -0.75
N GLU A 215 -10.51 16.74 -0.83
CA GLU A 215 -11.76 17.33 -1.32
C GLU A 215 -13.05 16.88 -0.60
N SER A 216 -12.94 16.46 0.66
CA SER A 216 -14.08 16.06 1.52
C SER A 216 -14.96 14.93 0.97
N HIS A 217 -14.37 14.02 0.18
CA HIS A 217 -15.08 12.85 -0.35
C HIS A 217 -15.64 11.95 0.75
N ILE A 218 -16.84 11.45 0.53
CA ILE A 218 -17.55 10.61 1.49
C ILE A 218 -17.38 9.14 1.11
N VAL A 219 -17.04 8.33 2.10
CA VAL A 219 -16.96 6.89 1.99
C VAL A 219 -17.84 6.25 3.05
N GLU A 220 -18.38 5.09 2.73
CA GLU A 220 -18.97 4.21 3.71
C GLU A 220 -17.88 3.32 4.33
N THR A 221 -17.85 3.25 5.66
CA THR A 221 -16.88 2.46 6.42
C THR A 221 -17.58 1.38 7.21
N THR A 222 -17.17 0.14 6.99
CA THR A 222 -17.66 -1.03 7.73
C THR A 222 -16.49 -1.69 8.46
N TYR A 223 -16.73 -2.11 9.70
CA TYR A 223 -15.72 -2.73 10.55
C TYR A 223 -16.08 -4.18 10.80
N HIS A 224 -15.15 -5.07 10.44
CA HIS A 224 -15.31 -6.51 10.60
C HIS A 224 -14.36 -7.01 11.67
N SER A 225 -14.81 -7.92 12.53
CA SER A 225 -13.89 -8.71 13.34
C SER A 225 -13.02 -9.56 12.42
N PHE A 226 -11.71 -9.50 12.64
CA PHE A 226 -10.72 -10.15 11.78
C PHE A 226 -9.58 -10.68 12.63
N THR A 227 -9.24 -11.94 12.43
CA THR A 227 -8.04 -12.55 12.99
C THR A 227 -7.40 -13.40 11.90
N SER A 228 -6.07 -13.38 11.82
CA SER A 228 -5.34 -14.21 10.89
C SER A 228 -3.98 -14.56 11.49
N GLN A 229 -3.70 -15.85 11.56
CA GLN A 229 -2.42 -16.36 12.08
C GLN A 229 -1.23 -15.99 11.16
N ARG A 230 -1.50 -15.63 9.89
CA ARG A 230 -0.48 -15.24 8.91
C ARG A 230 0.39 -14.08 9.38
N PHE A 231 -0.18 -13.15 10.16
CA PHE A 231 0.53 -11.97 10.68
C PHE A 231 1.21 -12.20 12.03
N ASP A 232 0.97 -13.33 12.66
CA ASP A 232 1.45 -13.64 14.01
C ASP A 232 2.61 -14.64 14.01
N GLY A 233 2.85 -15.33 12.89
CA GLY A 233 3.93 -16.30 12.70
C GLY A 233 5.30 -15.68 12.45
N ASN A 234 6.34 -16.47 12.71
CA ASN A 234 7.71 -16.14 12.35
C ASN A 234 7.85 -16.01 10.82
N LEU A 235 8.61 -15.02 10.35
CA LEU A 235 8.78 -14.70 8.94
C LEU A 235 9.83 -15.57 8.24
N GLY A 236 10.63 -16.33 9.00
CA GLY A 236 11.73 -17.12 8.50
C GLY A 236 12.92 -16.27 8.05
N GLN A 237 13.82 -16.89 7.30
CA GLN A 237 14.96 -16.19 6.67
C GLN A 237 14.56 -15.44 5.40
N GLN A 238 13.39 -15.71 4.84
CA GLN A 238 12.94 -15.10 3.60
C GLN A 238 11.47 -14.68 3.67
N PHE A 239 11.22 -13.41 3.42
CA PHE A 239 9.89 -12.82 3.54
C PHE A 239 9.68 -11.68 2.55
N ALA A 240 8.41 -11.38 2.28
CA ALA A 240 8.00 -10.27 1.43
C ALA A 240 7.35 -9.16 2.25
N LEU A 241 7.63 -7.90 1.90
CA LEU A 241 6.83 -6.78 2.38
C LEU A 241 5.49 -6.75 1.65
N ILE A 242 4.39 -6.63 2.38
CA ILE A 242 3.05 -6.40 1.81
C ILE A 242 2.59 -4.95 1.95
N THR A 243 3.34 -4.12 2.67
CA THR A 243 3.20 -2.66 2.69
C THR A 243 4.57 -2.00 2.51
N PRO A 244 4.64 -0.71 2.10
CA PRO A 244 5.91 -0.05 1.91
C PRO A 244 6.79 -0.02 3.18
N GLY A 245 8.07 -0.37 3.06
CA GLY A 245 9.04 -0.33 4.14
C GLY A 245 9.70 1.05 4.25
N VAL A 246 9.53 1.72 5.39
CA VAL A 246 10.17 3.02 5.65
C VAL A 246 11.13 2.92 6.82
N TRP A 247 12.35 2.52 6.49
CA TRP A 247 13.42 2.25 7.44
C TRP A 247 14.23 3.50 7.75
N GLY A 248 14.75 3.55 8.98
CA GLY A 248 15.81 4.48 9.34
C GLY A 248 15.41 5.58 10.29
N SER A 249 16.11 6.71 10.18
CA SER A 249 16.06 7.74 11.21
C SER A 249 15.11 8.88 10.85
N LYS A 250 15.03 9.88 11.74
CA LYS A 250 14.34 11.13 11.44
C LYS A 250 14.82 11.78 10.13
N ARG A 251 16.10 11.64 9.77
CA ARG A 251 16.74 12.36 8.63
C ARG A 251 17.03 11.50 7.41
N GLN A 252 17.18 10.19 7.56
CA GLN A 252 17.63 9.29 6.49
C GLN A 252 16.63 8.16 6.29
N SER A 253 16.45 7.76 5.04
CA SER A 253 15.72 6.55 4.65
C SER A 253 16.73 5.49 4.23
N TYR A 254 16.63 4.28 4.78
CA TYR A 254 17.50 3.14 4.42
C TYR A 254 16.72 2.08 3.64
N ARG A 255 17.43 1.14 3.03
CA ARG A 255 16.83 -0.03 2.36
C ARG A 255 16.45 -1.15 3.32
N PHE A 256 17.00 -1.15 4.51
CA PHE A 256 16.74 -2.09 5.60
C PHE A 256 17.15 -1.44 6.93
N PRO A 257 16.63 -1.91 8.07
CA PRO A 257 17.12 -1.53 9.39
C PRO A 257 18.62 -1.79 9.55
N GLU A 258 19.34 -0.85 10.17
CA GLU A 258 20.79 -0.97 10.39
C GLU A 258 21.15 -2.23 11.19
N ALA A 259 20.29 -2.64 12.12
CA ALA A 259 20.41 -3.87 12.90
C ALA A 259 20.51 -5.15 12.04
N TRP A 260 20.05 -5.12 10.79
CA TRP A 260 20.14 -6.26 9.87
C TRP A 260 21.48 -6.31 9.12
N SER A 261 22.36 -5.31 9.29
CA SER A 261 23.62 -5.19 8.53
C SER A 261 24.74 -6.09 9.04
N THR A 262 24.65 -6.59 10.28
CA THR A 262 25.74 -7.31 10.95
C THR A 262 25.38 -8.77 11.18
N PRO A 263 26.27 -9.73 10.83
CA PRO A 263 27.61 -9.54 10.26
C PRO A 263 27.63 -9.22 8.76
N ASN A 264 26.53 -9.47 8.04
CA ASN A 264 26.38 -9.14 6.62
C ASN A 264 24.98 -8.55 6.37
N PRO A 265 24.84 -7.60 5.43
CA PRO A 265 23.54 -7.06 5.06
C PRO A 265 22.66 -8.12 4.39
N PRO A 266 21.33 -7.98 4.49
CA PRO A 266 20.40 -8.87 3.81
C PRO A 266 20.52 -8.74 2.29
N THR A 267 20.25 -9.84 1.59
CA THR A 267 19.99 -9.80 0.15
C THR A 267 18.58 -9.27 -0.07
N ILE A 268 18.41 -8.36 -1.04
CA ILE A 268 17.14 -7.69 -1.29
C ILE A 268 16.78 -7.79 -2.76
N PHE A 269 15.55 -8.22 -3.05
CA PHE A 269 14.95 -8.10 -4.37
C PHE A 269 13.84 -7.06 -4.36
N THR A 270 14.09 -5.94 -5.02
CA THR A 270 13.23 -4.75 -4.93
C THR A 270 13.21 -3.98 -6.25
N GLU A 271 12.17 -3.17 -6.43
CA GLU A 271 12.06 -2.20 -7.51
C GLU A 271 12.59 -0.81 -7.09
N ARG A 272 12.30 0.22 -7.90
CA ARG A 272 12.66 1.60 -7.59
C ARG A 272 11.98 2.05 -6.29
N PRO A 273 12.69 2.79 -5.41
CA PRO A 273 12.08 3.38 -4.23
C PRO A 273 10.89 4.28 -4.58
N GLN A 274 9.87 4.25 -3.73
CA GLN A 274 8.66 5.05 -3.88
C GLN A 274 8.73 6.27 -2.95
N THR A 275 8.21 7.41 -3.39
CA THR A 275 8.08 8.57 -2.51
C THR A 275 7.02 8.29 -1.44
N PHE A 276 7.37 8.51 -0.17
CA PHE A 276 6.48 8.34 0.95
C PHE A 276 6.28 9.67 1.68
N ARG A 277 5.04 10.13 1.73
CA ARG A 277 4.63 11.36 2.39
C ARG A 277 3.15 11.27 2.73
N TYR A 278 2.76 11.85 3.86
CA TYR A 278 1.39 11.82 4.36
C TYR A 278 1.06 13.14 5.06
N ARG A 279 -0.22 13.40 5.32
CA ARG A 279 -0.66 14.54 6.13
C ARG A 279 -1.18 14.06 7.48
N ILE A 280 -0.85 14.80 8.54
CA ILE A 280 -1.38 14.59 9.87
C ILE A 280 -1.68 15.96 10.50
N GLY A 281 -2.90 16.16 11.01
CA GLY A 281 -3.33 17.44 11.60
C GLY A 281 -3.15 18.65 10.66
N GLY A 282 -3.44 18.49 9.37
CA GLY A 282 -3.28 19.54 8.35
C GLY A 282 -1.83 19.81 7.91
N ARG A 283 -0.82 19.24 8.59
CA ARG A 283 0.60 19.40 8.27
C ARG A 283 1.10 18.26 7.39
N LEU A 284 1.91 18.61 6.40
CA LEU A 284 2.53 17.66 5.50
C LEU A 284 3.80 17.08 6.14
N SER A 285 3.91 15.76 6.18
CA SER A 285 5.06 15.07 6.78
C SER A 285 6.34 15.29 5.97
N ARG A 286 7.46 14.83 6.51
CA ARG A 286 8.74 14.82 5.81
C ARG A 286 8.66 13.87 4.62
N GLY A 287 9.13 14.33 3.46
CA GLY A 287 9.26 13.47 2.29
C GLY A 287 10.35 12.43 2.52
N ARG A 288 10.03 11.16 2.25
CA ARG A 288 10.91 10.01 2.43
C ARG A 288 10.91 9.15 1.17
N TYR A 289 11.88 8.25 1.07
CA TYR A 289 11.80 7.12 0.14
C TYR A 289 11.45 5.86 0.93
N ALA A 290 10.47 5.13 0.42
CA ALA A 290 10.07 3.81 0.91
C ALA A 290 10.60 2.74 -0.04
N VAL A 291 10.96 1.61 0.54
CA VAL A 291 11.09 0.35 -0.18
C VAL A 291 9.67 -0.10 -0.56
N PRO A 292 9.37 -0.37 -1.84
CA PRO A 292 8.02 -0.72 -2.26
C PRO A 292 7.54 -2.04 -1.66
N ALA A 293 6.22 -2.16 -1.46
CA ALA A 293 5.59 -3.46 -1.20
C ALA A 293 5.87 -4.42 -2.37
N GLY A 294 5.92 -5.72 -2.08
CA GLY A 294 6.43 -6.78 -2.95
C GLY A 294 7.92 -7.06 -2.77
N THR A 295 8.67 -6.18 -2.08
CA THR A 295 10.12 -6.39 -1.85
C THR A 295 10.39 -7.64 -1.04
N ILE A 296 11.36 -8.44 -1.49
CA ILE A 296 11.85 -9.64 -0.80
C ILE A 296 13.12 -9.31 -0.03
N TYR A 297 13.18 -9.79 1.21
CA TYR A 297 14.40 -9.84 2.01
C TYR A 297 14.81 -11.29 2.23
N ILE A 298 16.11 -11.56 2.11
CA ILE A 298 16.75 -12.78 2.59
C ILE A 298 17.74 -12.36 3.68
N THR A 299 17.45 -12.76 4.91
CA THR A 299 18.25 -12.50 6.10
C THR A 299 19.05 -13.74 6.47
N LYS A 300 20.17 -13.54 7.16
CA LYS A 300 20.98 -14.64 7.69
C LYS A 300 20.21 -15.42 8.77
N ASP A 301 19.62 -14.68 9.70
CA ASP A 301 18.88 -15.24 10.82
C ASP A 301 17.38 -15.16 10.54
N SER A 302 16.63 -16.07 11.16
CA SER A 302 15.18 -16.10 11.07
C SER A 302 14.57 -14.86 11.73
N MET A 303 13.67 -14.18 11.02
CA MET A 303 13.03 -12.96 11.48
C MET A 303 11.72 -13.26 12.21
N GLN A 304 11.57 -12.73 13.41
CA GLN A 304 10.31 -12.75 14.14
C GLN A 304 9.18 -12.03 13.37
N ALA A 305 7.93 -12.25 13.79
CA ALA A 305 6.77 -11.57 13.21
C ALA A 305 6.94 -10.05 13.24
N TRP A 306 6.37 -9.35 12.25
CA TRP A 306 6.47 -7.88 12.13
C TRP A 306 6.03 -7.13 13.40
N LYS A 307 5.03 -7.67 14.10
CA LYS A 307 4.52 -7.11 15.36
C LYS A 307 5.61 -6.98 16.43
N ASP A 308 6.60 -7.86 16.42
CA ASP A 308 7.66 -7.97 17.43
C ASP A 308 8.93 -7.18 17.03
N TRP A 309 8.95 -6.55 15.84
CA TRP A 309 10.08 -5.74 15.39
C TRP A 309 10.25 -4.46 16.22
N ASP A 310 11.49 -4.07 16.49
CA ASP A 310 11.80 -2.87 17.25
C ASP A 310 11.32 -1.61 16.50
N GLU A 311 10.55 -0.76 17.17
CA GLU A 311 10.09 0.51 16.61
C GLU A 311 11.23 1.46 16.23
N ALA A 312 12.42 1.30 16.81
CA ALA A 312 13.62 2.07 16.45
C ALA A 312 14.10 1.81 15.01
N TRP A 313 13.68 0.69 14.40
CA TRP A 313 14.02 0.36 13.01
C TRP A 313 13.28 1.24 11.99
N PHE A 314 12.17 1.83 12.40
CA PHE A 314 11.28 2.61 11.56
C PHE A 314 11.54 4.09 11.74
N ALA A 315 11.38 4.85 10.66
CA ALA A 315 11.46 6.30 10.76
C ALA A 315 10.39 6.86 11.72
N LYS A 316 10.69 8.00 12.34
CA LYS A 316 9.80 8.66 13.31
C LYS A 316 9.53 10.10 12.89
N ASP A 317 8.26 10.46 12.82
CA ASP A 317 7.76 11.82 12.56
C ASP A 317 6.65 12.15 13.59
N GLY A 318 7.01 12.08 14.88
CA GLY A 318 6.08 12.05 16.00
C GLY A 318 5.92 10.61 16.51
N LEU A 319 5.03 9.85 15.85
CA LEU A 319 4.92 8.40 16.04
C LEU A 319 5.91 7.66 15.13
N SER A 320 6.24 6.43 15.52
CA SER A 320 6.94 5.48 14.65
C SER A 320 6.07 5.18 13.42
N LEU A 321 6.66 5.12 12.23
CA LEU A 321 5.92 4.73 11.03
C LEU A 321 5.43 3.27 11.07
N LYS A 322 5.89 2.48 12.04
CA LYS A 322 5.30 1.17 12.36
C LYS A 322 3.80 1.28 12.68
N HIS A 323 3.36 2.37 13.32
CA HIS A 323 1.93 2.62 13.59
C HIS A 323 1.10 2.74 12.32
N TRP A 324 1.72 3.15 11.21
CA TRP A 324 1.08 3.24 9.89
C TRP A 324 1.37 1.99 9.05
N GLY A 325 1.65 0.87 9.72
CA GLY A 325 1.76 -0.44 9.10
C GLY A 325 2.93 -0.54 8.14
N CYS A 326 3.89 0.39 8.17
CA CYS A 326 5.03 0.37 7.25
C CYS A 326 5.85 -0.91 7.48
N GLY A 327 6.29 -1.51 6.38
CA GLY A 327 7.11 -2.70 6.38
C GLY A 327 6.42 -3.96 6.92
N LEU A 328 5.09 -3.99 6.97
CA LEU A 328 4.35 -5.21 7.28
C LEU A 328 4.77 -6.29 6.28
N ALA A 329 5.07 -7.47 6.81
CA ALA A 329 5.68 -8.55 6.06
C ALA A 329 4.96 -9.89 6.31
N LEU A 330 5.09 -10.79 5.34
CA LEU A 330 4.62 -12.18 5.41
C LEU A 330 5.75 -13.13 4.96
N PRO A 331 5.84 -14.35 5.54
CA PRO A 331 6.79 -15.35 5.08
C PRO A 331 6.50 -15.74 3.63
N LEU A 332 7.54 -16.13 2.88
CA LEU A 332 7.31 -16.74 1.57
C LEU A 332 7.04 -18.25 1.73
N PRO A 333 6.05 -18.82 1.01
CA PRO A 333 5.63 -20.22 1.15
C PRO A 333 6.73 -21.23 0.81
N ASP A 334 7.63 -20.89 -0.12
CA ASP A 334 8.64 -21.82 -0.64
C ASP A 334 9.78 -22.11 0.37
N HIS A 335 9.77 -21.43 1.53
CA HIS A 335 10.71 -21.67 2.64
C HIS A 335 10.00 -21.51 3.99
N PRO A 336 9.21 -22.49 4.47
CA PRO A 336 8.67 -22.43 5.81
C PRO A 336 9.82 -22.32 6.83
N PRO A 337 9.63 -21.58 7.94
CA PRO A 337 10.65 -21.47 8.98
C PRO A 337 11.03 -22.88 9.43
N THR A 338 12.31 -23.23 9.29
CA THR A 338 12.85 -24.45 9.92
C THR A 338 12.60 -24.34 11.41
N THR A 339 11.71 -25.20 11.90
CA THR A 339 11.31 -25.32 13.32
C THR A 339 12.48 -25.63 14.23
#